data_AF-A0A8T0C601-F1
#
_entry.id   AF-A0A8T0C601-F1
#
_cell.length_a   1.000
_cell.length_b   1.000
_cell.length_c   1.000
_cell.angle_alpha   90.00
_cell.angle_beta   90.00
_cell.angle_gamma   90.00
#
_symmetry.space_group_name_H-M   'P 1'
#
loop_
_entity.id
_entity.type
_entity.pdbx_description
1 polymer ?
#
loop_
_entity_poly.entity_id
_entity_poly.type
_entity_poly.pdbx_seq_one_letter_code
_entity_poly.pdbx_strand_id
1 'polypeptide(L)'
;MHNQSTINLIENYSKEEHMRLIQGNLNIDYSRLKSLSPIFSERWDADNLPYVAKSHVIDAYYSLPERPDIAFTSLWKAINNSYNSYYLKQVFGNPNCKQLTDTKSLEKVIEHIANDANVVIEDEHTIESLVGFYIGKIPDKTYRFVASYILKGMAIMDPKSNGSVSEIYALSSYKTFKNKFPEIHGVIEKTYGEKYRDICDVGIGSDKVTVQLNIANSDEEKSIALTRSLADSLKRMLNGNKVKLDNGDFSGVIELLSFQQRLYFLIFTILYSVRNNNTHGNVASRMNSEYANKESFEAAEYIFLLGHMFLSLIMYRNGDLLPSDLKLNFENI
;
A
#
# COMPACT_ATOMS: atom_id res chain seq x y z
N MET A 1 -1.32 -21.78 1.74
CA MET A 1 -0.65 -23.10 1.61
C MET A 1 -0.43 -23.67 3.01
N HIS A 2 -0.88 -24.91 3.25
CA HIS A 2 -0.75 -25.53 4.59
C HIS A 2 0.71 -25.78 4.97
N ASN A 3 1.04 -25.72 6.26
CA ASN A 3 2.42 -25.85 6.76
C ASN A 3 3.13 -27.12 6.27
N GLN A 4 2.45 -28.27 6.24
CA GLN A 4 3.05 -29.51 5.73
C GLN A 4 3.36 -29.44 4.23
N SER A 5 2.47 -28.84 3.42
CA SER A 5 2.72 -28.63 1.99
C SER A 5 3.90 -27.69 1.78
N THR A 6 4.02 -26.65 2.61
CA THR A 6 5.16 -25.72 2.58
C THR A 6 6.47 -26.43 2.92
N ILE A 7 6.50 -27.28 3.95
CA ILE A 7 7.69 -28.07 4.31
C ILE A 7 8.10 -28.98 3.15
N ASN A 8 7.16 -29.75 2.60
CA ASN A 8 7.45 -30.66 1.48
C ASN A 8 7.99 -29.91 0.25
N LEU A 9 7.42 -28.72 -0.03
CA LEU A 9 7.89 -27.87 -1.13
C LEU A 9 9.31 -27.35 -0.88
N ILE A 10 9.67 -27.01 0.37
CA ILE A 10 11.02 -26.56 0.70
C ILE A 10 12.03 -27.70 0.57
N GLU A 11 11.68 -28.91 0.99
CA GLU A 11 12.57 -30.09 0.90
C GLU A 11 12.86 -30.49 -0.55
N ASN A 12 11.88 -30.36 -1.45
CA ASN A 12 11.98 -30.76 -2.85
C ASN A 12 11.44 -29.69 -3.79
N TYR A 13 12.06 -28.51 -3.75
CA TYR A 13 11.57 -27.34 -4.49
C TYR A 13 11.64 -27.54 -6.01
N SER A 14 10.52 -27.29 -6.67
CA SER A 14 10.45 -27.01 -8.11
C SER A 14 9.48 -25.85 -8.36
N LYS A 15 9.73 -25.08 -9.42
CA LYS A 15 8.85 -23.96 -9.79
C LYS A 15 7.46 -24.48 -10.17
N GLU A 16 7.42 -25.61 -10.87
CA GLU A 16 6.20 -26.26 -11.35
C GLU A 16 5.30 -26.68 -10.18
N GLU A 17 5.86 -27.34 -9.16
CA GLU A 17 5.10 -27.75 -7.97
C GLU A 17 4.65 -26.54 -7.15
N HIS A 18 5.52 -25.53 -6.99
CA HIS A 18 5.14 -24.30 -6.31
C HIS A 18 3.94 -23.63 -7.00
N MET A 19 3.99 -23.53 -8.33
CA MET A 19 2.91 -22.94 -9.11
C MET A 19 1.62 -23.76 -9.05
N ARG A 20 1.71 -25.10 -9.07
CA ARG A 20 0.56 -25.99 -8.87
C ARG A 20 -0.12 -25.74 -7.53
N LEU A 21 0.66 -25.57 -6.46
CA LEU A 21 0.16 -25.28 -5.12
C LEU A 21 -0.47 -23.89 -5.01
N ILE A 22 0.09 -22.88 -5.67
CA ILE A 22 -0.50 -21.53 -5.71
C ILE A 22 -1.82 -21.55 -6.51
N GLN A 23 -1.79 -22.05 -7.74
CA GLN A 23 -2.94 -21.99 -8.66
C GLN A 23 -4.10 -22.86 -8.18
N GLY A 24 -3.81 -24.10 -7.77
CA GLY A 24 -4.83 -25.06 -7.34
C GLY A 24 -5.59 -24.60 -6.09
N ASN A 25 -4.93 -23.86 -5.19
CA ASN A 25 -5.55 -23.39 -3.95
C ASN A 25 -6.33 -22.07 -4.12
N LEU A 26 -5.98 -21.25 -5.11
CA LEU A 26 -6.44 -19.86 -5.17
C LEU A 26 -7.42 -19.58 -6.32
N ASN A 27 -7.52 -20.46 -7.32
CA ASN A 27 -8.37 -20.29 -8.51
C ASN A 27 -8.19 -18.90 -9.15
N ILE A 28 -6.96 -18.59 -9.52
CA ILE A 28 -6.52 -17.26 -9.95
C ILE A 28 -6.82 -17.04 -11.43
N ASP A 29 -7.40 -15.88 -11.74
CA ASP A 29 -7.40 -15.34 -13.09
C ASP A 29 -6.18 -14.41 -13.29
N TYR A 30 -5.38 -14.73 -14.30
CA TYR A 30 -4.17 -13.96 -14.66
C TYR A 30 -4.40 -13.01 -15.84
N SER A 31 -5.60 -13.00 -16.43
CA SER A 31 -5.93 -12.32 -17.69
C SER A 31 -5.41 -10.88 -17.72
N ARG A 32 -5.74 -10.11 -16.68
CA ARG A 32 -5.38 -8.70 -16.55
C ARG A 32 -3.88 -8.43 -16.54
N LEU A 33 -3.12 -9.19 -15.77
CA LEU A 33 -1.66 -9.03 -15.72
C LEU A 33 -0.95 -9.58 -16.96
N LYS A 34 -1.56 -10.56 -17.66
CA LYS A 34 -1.05 -11.06 -18.96
C LYS A 34 -1.22 -10.03 -20.08
N SER A 35 -2.25 -9.19 -20.00
CA SER A 35 -2.52 -8.11 -20.95
C SER A 35 -2.04 -6.75 -20.47
N LEU A 36 -1.11 -6.70 -19.52
CA LEU A 36 -0.59 -5.43 -18.98
C LEU A 36 0.09 -4.61 -20.08
N SER A 37 -0.36 -3.38 -20.29
CA SER A 37 0.33 -2.39 -21.12
C SER A 37 1.60 -1.91 -20.39
N PRO A 38 2.80 -2.10 -20.97
CA PRO A 38 4.05 -1.73 -20.33
C PRO A 38 4.26 -0.21 -20.32
N ILE A 39 5.02 0.29 -19.32
CA ILE A 39 5.45 1.70 -19.30
C ILE A 39 6.44 1.90 -20.44
N PHE A 40 6.10 2.81 -21.35
CA PHE A 40 6.91 3.14 -22.52
C PHE A 40 6.65 4.58 -22.94
N SER A 41 7.65 5.21 -23.56
CA SER A 41 7.51 6.46 -24.29
C SER A 41 8.27 6.36 -25.60
N GLU A 42 7.68 6.86 -26.69
CA GLU A 42 8.34 6.97 -27.99
C GLU A 42 9.55 7.91 -27.97
N ARG A 43 9.68 8.75 -26.93
CA ARG A 43 10.81 9.65 -26.72
C ARG A 43 12.06 8.96 -26.19
N TRP A 44 11.95 7.71 -25.72
CA TRP A 44 13.09 7.00 -25.20
C TRP A 44 14.04 6.56 -26.31
N ASP A 45 15.27 7.04 -26.22
CA ASP A 45 16.40 6.64 -27.06
C ASP A 45 17.56 6.14 -26.18
N ALA A 46 18.74 5.93 -26.77
CA ALA A 46 19.90 5.46 -26.04
C ALA A 46 20.40 6.43 -24.95
N ASP A 47 20.11 7.74 -25.09
CA ASP A 47 20.67 8.81 -24.26
C ASP A 47 19.66 9.30 -23.19
N ASN A 48 18.35 9.17 -23.45
CA ASN A 48 17.27 9.72 -22.63
C ASN A 48 16.46 8.67 -21.86
N LEU A 49 16.94 7.42 -21.82
CA LEU A 49 16.27 6.33 -21.14
C LEU A 49 16.51 6.37 -19.61
N PRO A 50 15.47 6.27 -18.76
CA PRO A 50 15.62 6.20 -17.31
C PRO A 50 16.18 4.82 -16.88
N TYR A 51 17.47 4.63 -17.12
CA TYR A 51 18.14 3.32 -17.13
C TYR A 51 17.93 2.48 -15.87
N VAL A 52 18.13 3.08 -14.69
CA VAL A 52 18.00 2.37 -13.40
C VAL A 52 16.54 2.02 -13.10
N ALA A 53 15.60 2.93 -13.37
CA ALA A 53 14.18 2.63 -13.20
C ALA A 53 13.72 1.54 -14.17
N LYS A 54 14.14 1.62 -15.44
CA LYS A 54 13.83 0.61 -16.47
C LYS A 54 14.27 -0.79 -16.07
N SER A 55 15.51 -0.99 -15.61
CA SER A 55 16.00 -2.34 -15.29
C SER A 55 15.13 -3.02 -14.23
N HIS A 56 14.70 -2.26 -13.23
CA HIS A 56 13.77 -2.74 -12.20
C HIS A 56 12.33 -2.95 -12.70
N VAL A 57 11.88 -2.18 -13.69
CA VAL A 57 10.59 -2.43 -14.36
C VAL A 57 10.64 -3.76 -15.13
N ILE A 58 11.74 -4.07 -15.81
CA ILE A 58 11.93 -5.37 -16.48
C ILE A 58 11.89 -6.53 -15.48
N ASP A 59 12.59 -6.41 -14.34
CA ASP A 59 12.54 -7.40 -13.26
C ASP A 59 11.12 -7.58 -12.71
N ALA A 60 10.35 -6.49 -12.66
CA ALA A 60 8.96 -6.53 -12.23
C ALA A 60 8.11 -7.33 -13.23
N TYR A 61 8.24 -7.06 -14.53
CA TYR A 61 7.51 -7.78 -15.57
C TYR A 61 7.88 -9.26 -15.66
N TYR A 62 9.14 -9.60 -15.41
CA TYR A 62 9.57 -11.00 -15.33
C TYR A 62 8.82 -11.83 -14.27
N SER A 63 8.35 -11.18 -13.20
CA SER A 63 7.63 -11.84 -12.10
C SER A 63 6.13 -11.98 -12.35
N LEU A 64 5.61 -11.37 -13.43
CA LEU A 64 4.20 -11.44 -13.81
C LEU A 64 3.92 -12.59 -14.79
N PRO A 65 2.67 -13.08 -14.82
CA PRO A 65 1.52 -12.69 -13.99
C PRO A 65 1.44 -13.43 -12.64
N GLU A 66 2.30 -14.41 -12.39
CA GLU A 66 2.13 -15.37 -11.30
C GLU A 66 2.35 -14.77 -9.91
N ARG A 67 3.27 -13.80 -9.80
CA ARG A 67 3.75 -13.27 -8.52
C ARG A 67 3.74 -11.74 -8.50
N PRO A 68 2.55 -11.09 -8.55
CA PRO A 68 2.45 -9.63 -8.48
C PRO A 68 2.98 -9.06 -7.15
N ASP A 69 2.98 -9.84 -6.07
CA ASP A 69 3.58 -9.48 -4.78
C ASP A 69 5.10 -9.30 -4.86
N ILE A 70 5.77 -10.14 -5.65
CA ILE A 70 7.21 -10.05 -5.92
C ILE A 70 7.49 -8.99 -6.99
N ALA A 71 6.69 -8.96 -8.05
CA ALA A 71 6.77 -7.93 -9.10
C ALA A 71 6.73 -6.52 -8.49
N PHE A 72 5.85 -6.28 -7.52
CA PHE A 72 5.75 -5.01 -6.81
C PHE A 72 7.04 -4.63 -6.07
N THR A 73 7.80 -5.59 -5.56
CA THR A 73 9.07 -5.32 -4.88
C THR A 73 10.11 -4.78 -5.85
N SER A 74 10.21 -5.35 -7.05
CA SER A 74 11.06 -4.83 -8.12
C SER A 74 10.56 -3.48 -8.62
N LEU A 75 9.25 -3.34 -8.85
CA LEU A 75 8.61 -2.09 -9.26
C LEU A 75 8.88 -0.96 -8.25
N TRP A 76 8.84 -1.25 -6.96
CA TRP A 76 9.14 -0.26 -5.92
C TRP A 76 10.58 0.23 -5.98
N LYS A 77 11.55 -0.59 -6.41
CA LYS A 77 12.93 -0.12 -6.62
C LYS A 77 12.98 0.93 -7.74
N ALA A 78 12.19 0.74 -8.80
CA ALA A 78 12.02 1.75 -9.85
C ALA A 78 11.39 3.03 -9.27
N ILE A 79 10.28 2.91 -8.52
CA ILE A 79 9.62 4.04 -7.83
C ILE A 79 10.62 4.81 -6.96
N ASN A 80 11.40 4.09 -6.15
CA ASN A 80 12.42 4.66 -5.26
C ASN A 80 13.48 5.44 -6.02
N ASN A 81 14.01 4.86 -7.10
CA ASN A 81 14.94 5.57 -7.96
C ASN A 81 14.28 6.83 -8.55
N SER A 82 13.08 6.72 -9.12
CA SER A 82 12.41 7.80 -9.83
C SER A 82 12.05 8.97 -8.92
N TYR A 83 11.50 8.74 -7.72
CA TYR A 83 11.18 9.86 -6.82
C TYR A 83 12.43 10.50 -6.22
N ASN A 84 13.53 9.74 -6.05
CA ASN A 84 14.78 10.30 -5.54
C ASN A 84 15.48 11.13 -6.60
N SER A 85 15.51 10.65 -7.84
CA SER A 85 15.96 11.42 -8.99
C SER A 85 15.17 12.72 -9.12
N TYR A 86 13.85 12.66 -8.95
CA TYR A 86 13.01 13.85 -8.96
C TYR A 86 13.41 14.84 -7.86
N TYR A 87 13.47 14.37 -6.61
CA TYR A 87 13.83 15.22 -5.46
C TYR A 87 15.21 15.85 -5.62
N LEU A 88 16.22 15.08 -6.05
CA LEU A 88 17.58 15.56 -6.27
C LEU A 88 17.64 16.65 -7.35
N LYS A 89 16.87 16.54 -8.44
CA LYS A 89 16.73 17.62 -9.44
C LYS A 89 16.19 18.91 -8.81
N GLN A 90 15.25 18.81 -7.87
CA GLN A 90 14.65 19.99 -7.20
C GLN A 90 15.59 20.68 -6.21
N VAL A 91 16.51 19.93 -5.58
CA VAL A 91 17.40 20.46 -4.54
C VAL A 91 18.85 20.61 -5.01
N PHE A 92 19.11 20.40 -6.29
CA PHE A 92 20.46 20.50 -6.86
C PHE A 92 21.09 21.86 -6.54
N GLY A 93 22.30 21.83 -5.98
CA GLY A 93 23.01 23.05 -5.56
C GLY A 93 22.54 23.67 -4.24
N ASN A 94 21.57 23.09 -3.52
CA ASN A 94 21.11 23.60 -2.23
C ASN A 94 21.96 23.03 -1.07
N PRO A 95 22.80 23.85 -0.39
CA PRO A 95 23.69 23.37 0.67
C PRO A 95 22.98 22.93 1.95
N ASN A 96 21.69 23.26 2.10
CA ASN A 96 20.89 22.88 3.27
C ASN A 96 20.30 21.47 3.16
N CYS A 97 20.30 20.87 1.97
CA CYS A 97 19.77 19.53 1.73
C CYS A 97 20.86 18.47 1.95
N LYS A 98 21.08 18.10 3.23
CA LYS A 98 22.18 17.20 3.64
C LYS A 98 21.87 15.70 3.56
N GLN A 99 20.60 15.30 3.53
CA GLN A 99 20.20 13.90 3.57
C GLN A 99 18.96 13.65 2.70
N LEU A 100 19.03 12.57 1.92
CA LEU A 100 17.94 12.02 1.13
C LEU A 100 17.16 11.01 1.98
N THR A 101 15.84 11.19 2.07
CA THR A 101 14.96 10.23 2.78
C THR A 101 13.72 9.95 1.95
N ASP A 102 13.24 8.71 1.97
CA ASP A 102 12.03 8.26 1.25
C ASP A 102 10.86 9.22 1.51
N THR A 103 10.63 9.60 2.77
CA THR A 103 9.54 10.52 3.16
C THR A 103 9.64 11.86 2.44
N LYS A 104 10.79 12.53 2.46
CA LYS A 104 10.94 13.87 1.86
C LYS A 104 10.75 13.80 0.35
N SER A 105 11.35 12.80 -0.29
CA SER A 105 11.24 12.64 -1.74
C SER A 105 9.81 12.31 -2.18
N LEU A 106 9.12 11.43 -1.45
CA LEU A 106 7.71 11.11 -1.70
C LEU A 106 6.80 12.32 -1.50
N GLU A 107 6.95 13.07 -0.41
CA GLU A 107 6.16 14.28 -0.16
C GLU A 107 6.31 15.28 -1.30
N LYS A 108 7.55 15.52 -1.74
CA LYS A 108 7.83 16.49 -2.81
C LYS A 108 7.23 16.07 -4.15
N VAL A 109 7.35 14.79 -4.52
CA VAL A 109 6.77 14.33 -5.79
C VAL A 109 5.25 14.28 -5.73
N ILE A 110 4.65 13.91 -4.60
CA ILE A 110 3.19 13.93 -4.41
C ILE A 110 2.64 15.35 -4.52
N GLU A 111 3.28 16.33 -3.86
CA GLU A 111 2.92 17.75 -3.97
C GLU A 111 2.89 18.20 -5.44
N HIS A 112 3.93 17.87 -6.19
CA HIS A 112 4.03 18.29 -7.59
C HIS A 112 3.08 17.53 -8.53
N ILE A 113 2.81 16.24 -8.29
CA ILE A 113 1.75 15.51 -9.00
C ILE A 113 0.38 16.13 -8.69
N ALA A 114 0.14 16.54 -7.44
CA ALA A 114 -1.13 17.14 -7.05
C ALA A 114 -1.36 18.50 -7.75
N ASN A 115 -0.31 19.27 -7.98
CA ASN A 115 -0.39 20.53 -8.73
C ASN A 115 -0.74 20.32 -10.22
N ASP A 116 -0.52 19.12 -10.74
CA ASP A 116 -0.86 18.74 -12.11
C ASP A 116 -2.22 18.03 -12.23
N ALA A 117 -3.08 18.10 -11.20
CA ALA A 117 -4.39 17.43 -11.16
C ALA A 117 -5.20 17.56 -12.45
N ASN A 118 -5.17 18.74 -13.09
CA ASN A 118 -5.95 19.09 -14.27
C ASN A 118 -5.21 18.85 -15.60
N VAL A 119 -3.99 18.30 -15.59
CA VAL A 119 -3.28 17.95 -16.82
C VAL A 119 -4.05 16.86 -17.53
N VAL A 120 -4.38 17.11 -18.80
CA VAL A 120 -5.11 16.18 -19.67
C VAL A 120 -4.17 15.10 -20.19
N ILE A 121 -4.61 13.85 -20.09
CA ILE A 121 -3.91 12.65 -20.58
C ILE A 121 -4.42 12.31 -21.98
N GLU A 122 -5.74 12.12 -22.10
CA GLU A 122 -6.45 11.80 -23.35
C GLU A 122 -7.90 12.27 -23.18
N ASP A 123 -8.49 12.82 -24.24
CA ASP A 123 -9.85 13.37 -24.24
C ASP A 123 -10.16 14.28 -23.03
N GLU A 124 -11.16 13.94 -22.21
CA GLU A 124 -11.52 14.66 -20.97
C GLU A 124 -10.88 14.05 -19.71
N HIS A 125 -10.00 13.05 -19.85
CA HIS A 125 -9.36 12.39 -18.73
C HIS A 125 -8.13 13.15 -18.24
N THR A 126 -8.18 13.60 -16.98
CA THR A 126 -7.06 14.26 -16.29
C THR A 126 -6.30 13.30 -15.37
N ILE A 127 -5.13 13.73 -14.86
CA ILE A 127 -4.39 13.02 -13.81
C ILE A 127 -5.26 12.75 -12.58
N GLU A 128 -6.05 13.71 -12.13
CA GLU A 128 -6.95 13.49 -11.00
C GLU A 128 -8.02 12.43 -11.31
N SER A 129 -8.59 12.45 -12.52
CA SER A 129 -9.56 11.44 -12.94
C SER A 129 -8.94 10.04 -12.98
N LEU A 130 -7.70 9.91 -13.49
CA LEU A 130 -6.93 8.66 -13.51
C LEU A 130 -6.79 8.08 -12.10
N VAL A 131 -6.32 8.89 -11.16
CA VAL A 131 -6.20 8.46 -9.75
C VAL A 131 -7.57 8.11 -9.15
N GLY A 132 -8.62 8.84 -9.53
CA GLY A 132 -10.00 8.53 -9.17
C GLY A 132 -10.45 7.13 -9.62
N PHE A 133 -10.14 6.71 -10.86
CA PHE A 133 -10.43 5.35 -11.33
C PHE A 133 -9.72 4.30 -10.49
N TYR A 134 -8.43 4.51 -10.18
CA TYR A 134 -7.69 3.60 -9.32
C TYR A 134 -8.30 3.52 -7.92
N ILE A 135 -8.67 4.65 -7.31
CA ILE A 135 -9.33 4.68 -6.00
C ILE A 135 -10.64 3.87 -6.02
N GLY A 136 -11.45 4.02 -7.06
CA GLY A 136 -12.72 3.31 -7.22
C GLY A 136 -12.56 1.78 -7.35
N LYS A 137 -11.36 1.28 -7.65
CA LYS A 137 -11.06 -0.14 -7.86
C LYS A 137 -10.26 -0.78 -6.72
N ILE A 138 -9.95 -0.06 -5.63
CA ILE A 138 -9.22 -0.62 -4.49
C ILE A 138 -10.00 -1.81 -3.90
N PRO A 139 -9.42 -3.03 -3.82
CA PRO A 139 -10.06 -4.18 -3.21
C PRO A 139 -10.31 -3.97 -1.72
N ASP A 140 -11.43 -4.48 -1.21
CA ASP A 140 -11.79 -4.33 0.22
C ASP A 140 -10.73 -4.92 1.15
N LYS A 141 -10.02 -5.97 0.73
CA LYS A 141 -8.92 -6.56 1.49
C LYS A 141 -7.78 -5.56 1.75
N THR A 142 -7.54 -4.62 0.84
CA THR A 142 -6.57 -3.54 1.03
C THR A 142 -7.01 -2.58 2.13
N TYR A 143 -8.29 -2.20 2.17
CA TYR A 143 -8.83 -1.37 3.27
C TYR A 143 -8.84 -2.11 4.60
N ARG A 144 -9.16 -3.42 4.61
CA ARG A 144 -9.06 -4.27 5.81
C ARG A 144 -7.64 -4.34 6.34
N PHE A 145 -6.64 -4.42 5.47
CA PHE A 145 -5.24 -4.34 5.85
C PHE A 145 -4.91 -2.99 6.52
N VAL A 146 -5.36 -1.87 5.94
CA VAL A 146 -5.15 -0.53 6.50
C VAL A 146 -5.81 -0.39 7.87
N ALA A 147 -7.10 -0.71 7.96
CA ALA A 147 -7.86 -0.67 9.21
C ALA A 147 -7.20 -1.55 10.28
N SER A 148 -6.75 -2.75 9.92
CA SER A 148 -6.13 -3.68 10.85
C SER A 148 -4.83 -3.12 11.44
N TYR A 149 -3.90 -2.60 10.64
CA TYR A 149 -2.65 -2.07 11.22
C TYR A 149 -2.89 -0.81 12.05
N ILE A 150 -3.92 -0.01 11.74
CA ILE A 150 -4.30 1.17 12.52
C ILE A 150 -4.80 0.74 13.90
N LEU A 151 -5.79 -0.16 13.95
CA LEU A 151 -6.38 -0.64 15.21
C LEU A 151 -5.36 -1.38 16.07
N LYS A 152 -4.55 -2.26 15.46
CA LYS A 152 -3.45 -2.96 16.17
C LYS A 152 -2.43 -1.98 16.72
N GLY A 153 -2.07 -0.95 15.94
CA GLY A 153 -1.17 0.11 16.39
C GLY A 153 -1.74 0.90 17.58
N MET A 154 -3.04 1.20 17.58
CA MET A 154 -3.73 1.85 18.69
C MET A 154 -3.77 0.98 19.95
N ALA A 155 -3.90 -0.35 19.79
CA ALA A 155 -3.84 -1.28 20.91
C ALA A 155 -2.44 -1.42 21.50
N ILE A 156 -1.40 -1.52 20.66
CA ILE A 156 0.00 -1.63 21.09
C ILE A 156 0.47 -0.33 21.77
N MET A 157 0.07 0.83 21.25
CA MET A 157 0.46 2.13 21.81
C MET A 157 -0.48 2.62 22.93
N ASP A 158 -1.32 1.74 23.49
CA ASP A 158 -2.20 2.09 24.61
C ASP A 158 -1.39 2.44 25.86
N PRO A 159 -1.50 3.66 26.40
CA PRO A 159 -0.84 4.03 27.66
C PRO A 159 -1.28 3.16 28.86
N LYS A 160 -2.48 2.55 28.81
CA LYS A 160 -3.04 1.73 29.90
C LYS A 160 -2.54 0.29 29.91
N SER A 161 -1.85 -0.18 28.87
CA SER A 161 -1.27 -1.54 28.77
C SER A 161 -0.09 -1.81 29.74
N ASN A 162 0.05 -0.99 30.79
CA ASN A 162 1.09 -1.05 31.82
C ASN A 162 2.54 -1.09 31.29
N GLY A 163 2.80 -0.56 30.09
CA GLY A 163 4.15 -0.52 29.52
C GLY A 163 4.77 -1.90 29.26
N SER A 164 3.94 -2.96 29.21
CA SER A 164 4.40 -4.33 28.97
C SER A 164 4.92 -4.55 27.54
N VAL A 165 4.43 -3.77 26.58
CA VAL A 165 4.83 -3.84 25.17
C VAL A 165 5.43 -2.51 24.73
N SER A 166 6.70 -2.55 24.34
CA SER A 166 7.43 -1.36 23.87
C SER A 166 6.88 -0.86 22.53
N GLU A 167 6.91 0.46 22.31
CA GLU A 167 6.50 1.08 21.04
C GLU A 167 7.28 0.57 19.82
N ILE A 168 8.43 -0.09 20.02
CA ILE A 168 9.21 -0.73 18.93
C ILE A 168 8.40 -1.77 18.16
N TYR A 169 7.41 -2.39 18.81
CA TYR A 169 6.55 -3.40 18.20
C TYR A 169 5.41 -2.81 17.35
N ALA A 170 5.12 -1.52 17.49
CA ALA A 170 4.14 -0.85 16.65
C ALA A 170 4.69 -0.67 15.22
N LEU A 171 3.93 -1.18 14.23
CA LEU A 171 4.30 -1.11 12.82
C LEU A 171 4.60 0.34 12.38
N SER A 172 5.64 0.51 11.57
CA SER A 172 6.02 1.82 11.03
C SER A 172 4.87 2.46 10.24
N SER A 173 4.07 1.65 9.53
CA SER A 173 2.83 2.07 8.84
C SER A 173 1.83 2.79 9.75
N TYR A 174 1.65 2.30 10.98
CA TYR A 174 0.78 2.97 11.94
C TYR A 174 1.35 4.32 12.37
N LYS A 175 2.65 4.37 12.70
CA LYS A 175 3.33 5.62 13.08
C LYS A 175 3.26 6.65 11.96
N THR A 176 3.47 6.22 10.71
CA THR A 176 3.29 7.07 9.52
C THR A 176 1.87 7.58 9.40
N PHE A 177 0.85 6.72 9.54
CA PHE A 177 -0.56 7.14 9.50
C PHE A 177 -0.88 8.19 10.57
N LYS A 178 -0.54 7.90 11.84
CA LYS A 178 -0.74 8.81 12.97
C LYS A 178 -0.11 10.19 12.74
N ASN A 179 1.12 10.21 12.22
CA ASN A 179 1.85 11.45 12.00
C ASN A 179 1.34 12.25 10.80
N LYS A 180 0.88 11.58 9.73
CA LYS A 180 0.39 12.24 8.51
C LYS A 180 -1.08 12.67 8.62
N PHE A 181 -1.87 12.00 9.44
CA PHE A 181 -3.30 12.23 9.58
C PHE A 181 -3.72 12.32 11.06
N PRO A 182 -3.17 13.25 11.86
CA PRO A 182 -3.39 13.29 13.31
C PRO A 182 -4.86 13.53 13.69
N GLU A 183 -5.58 14.38 12.94
CA GLU A 183 -7.00 14.68 13.19
C GLU A 183 -7.89 13.46 12.91
N ILE A 184 -7.70 12.82 11.75
CA ILE A 184 -8.40 11.58 11.37
C ILE A 184 -8.07 10.47 12.37
N HIS A 185 -6.81 10.33 12.74
CA HIS A 185 -6.35 9.37 13.75
C HIS A 185 -7.08 9.59 15.09
N GLY A 186 -7.18 10.83 15.57
CA GLY A 186 -7.89 11.15 16.82
C GLY A 186 -9.38 10.81 16.80
N VAL A 187 -10.06 11.00 15.65
CA VAL A 187 -11.46 10.58 15.50
C VAL A 187 -11.58 9.06 15.50
N ILE A 188 -10.72 8.34 14.78
CA ILE A 188 -10.72 6.87 14.75
C ILE A 188 -10.40 6.30 16.14
N GLU A 189 -9.47 6.92 16.87
CA GLU A 189 -9.09 6.47 18.21
C GLU A 189 -10.29 6.49 19.16
N LYS A 190 -11.03 7.59 19.20
CA LYS A 190 -12.22 7.73 20.07
C LYS A 190 -13.38 6.84 19.64
N THR A 191 -13.56 6.61 18.33
CA THR A 191 -14.73 5.88 17.81
C THR A 191 -14.53 4.37 17.75
N TYR A 192 -13.34 3.92 17.33
CA TYR A 192 -12.99 2.52 17.15
C TYR A 192 -11.86 2.06 18.08
N GLY A 193 -10.83 2.88 18.26
CA GLY A 193 -9.59 2.51 18.96
C GLY A 193 -9.83 2.07 20.41
N GLU A 194 -10.62 2.83 21.17
CA GLU A 194 -10.99 2.47 22.55
C GLU A 194 -11.73 1.13 22.63
N LYS A 195 -12.78 0.93 21.82
CA LYS A 195 -13.53 -0.33 21.77
C LYS A 195 -12.67 -1.53 21.33
N TYR A 196 -11.69 -1.30 20.46
CA TYR A 196 -10.76 -2.34 20.03
C TYR A 196 -9.74 -2.67 21.12
N ARG A 197 -9.28 -1.67 21.89
CA ARG A 197 -8.41 -1.86 23.06
C ARG A 197 -9.09 -2.69 24.14
N ASP A 198 -10.36 -2.43 24.42
CA ASP A 198 -11.12 -3.13 25.46
C ASP A 198 -11.23 -4.65 25.24
N ILE A 199 -11.04 -5.12 24.00
CA ILE A 199 -11.07 -6.55 23.65
C ILE A 199 -9.69 -7.15 23.42
N CYS A 200 -8.61 -6.38 23.64
CA CYS A 200 -7.23 -6.84 23.48
C CYS A 200 -6.54 -6.96 24.83
N ASP A 201 -5.81 -8.05 25.04
CA ASP A 201 -4.85 -8.21 26.13
C ASP A 201 -3.44 -8.33 25.52
N VAL A 202 -2.86 -7.18 25.16
CA VAL A 202 -1.66 -7.15 24.32
C VAL A 202 -0.44 -7.67 25.08
N GLY A 203 0.22 -8.68 24.52
CA GLY A 203 1.44 -9.29 25.07
C GLY A 203 2.51 -9.53 24.00
N ILE A 204 3.71 -9.88 24.47
CA ILE A 204 4.82 -10.30 23.60
C ILE A 204 4.88 -11.83 23.64
N GLY A 205 4.93 -12.46 22.47
CA GLY A 205 5.10 -13.89 22.33
C GLY A 205 6.40 -14.39 22.95
N SER A 206 6.46 -15.69 23.22
CA SER A 206 7.64 -16.34 23.80
C SER A 206 8.91 -16.21 22.92
N ASP A 207 8.73 -16.00 21.62
CA ASP A 207 9.78 -15.72 20.65
C ASP A 207 10.39 -14.32 20.77
N LYS A 208 9.78 -13.42 21.55
CA LYS A 208 10.15 -12.01 21.74
C LYS A 208 10.08 -11.15 20.48
N VAL A 209 9.46 -11.64 19.40
CA VAL A 209 9.36 -10.93 18.12
C VAL A 209 7.89 -10.72 17.74
N THR A 210 7.01 -11.64 18.14
CA THR A 210 5.60 -11.59 17.79
C THR A 210 4.79 -10.83 18.84
N VAL A 211 3.93 -9.92 18.37
CA VAL A 211 2.89 -9.31 19.23
C VAL A 211 1.65 -10.19 19.21
N GLN A 212 1.18 -10.53 20.40
CA GLN A 212 -0.08 -11.24 20.59
C GLN A 212 -1.13 -10.25 21.10
N LEU A 213 -2.26 -10.15 20.41
CA LEU A 213 -3.36 -9.27 20.85
C LEU A 213 -4.28 -9.96 21.88
N ASN A 214 -4.15 -11.28 22.04
CA ASN A 214 -4.91 -12.15 22.93
C ASN A 214 -6.41 -11.81 23.02
N ILE A 215 -7.03 -11.65 21.85
CA ILE A 215 -8.48 -11.41 21.75
C ILE A 215 -9.18 -12.72 22.11
N ALA A 216 -10.07 -12.70 23.09
CA ALA A 216 -10.84 -13.86 23.51
C ALA A 216 -11.77 -14.34 22.38
N ASN A 217 -12.07 -15.64 22.33
CA ASN A 217 -12.98 -16.22 21.32
C ASN A 217 -14.36 -15.55 21.33
N SER A 218 -14.83 -15.07 22.49
CA SER A 218 -16.09 -14.32 22.63
C SER A 218 -16.08 -12.98 21.90
N ASP A 219 -14.91 -12.40 21.63
CA ASP A 219 -14.74 -11.08 21.02
C ASP A 219 -14.18 -11.13 19.58
N GLU A 220 -13.99 -12.33 19.02
CA GLU A 220 -13.45 -12.51 17.66
C GLU A 220 -14.35 -11.82 16.61
N GLU A 221 -15.66 -12.08 16.65
CA GLU A 221 -16.62 -11.45 15.74
C GLU A 221 -16.62 -9.92 15.89
N LYS A 222 -16.49 -9.42 17.11
CA LYS A 222 -16.43 -7.99 17.41
C LYS A 222 -15.16 -7.36 16.84
N SER A 223 -14.01 -8.02 16.96
CA SER A 223 -12.74 -7.58 16.35
C SER A 223 -12.83 -7.51 14.83
N ILE A 224 -13.44 -8.52 14.20
CA ILE A 224 -13.66 -8.56 12.75
C ILE A 224 -14.62 -7.45 12.33
N ALA A 225 -15.73 -7.25 13.05
CA ALA A 225 -16.73 -6.22 12.76
C ALA A 225 -16.14 -4.81 12.87
N LEU A 226 -15.35 -4.51 13.91
CA LEU A 226 -14.65 -3.24 14.07
C LEU A 226 -13.70 -2.98 12.89
N THR A 227 -12.91 -3.99 12.52
CA THR A 227 -11.96 -3.88 11.40
C THR A 227 -12.67 -3.64 10.06
N ARG A 228 -13.76 -4.37 9.79
CA ARG A 228 -14.57 -4.19 8.56
C ARG A 228 -15.24 -2.83 8.52
N SER A 229 -15.87 -2.42 9.61
CA SER A 229 -16.54 -1.12 9.71
C SER A 229 -15.59 0.06 9.51
N LEU A 230 -14.38 0.00 10.10
CA LEU A 230 -13.36 1.01 9.86
C LEU A 230 -12.88 0.98 8.40
N ALA A 231 -12.67 -0.20 7.82
CA ALA A 231 -12.27 -0.35 6.41
C ALA A 231 -13.30 0.31 5.47
N ASP A 232 -14.60 0.10 5.69
CA ASP A 232 -15.67 0.72 4.90
C ASP A 232 -15.71 2.24 5.06
N SER A 233 -15.44 2.74 6.26
CA SER A 233 -15.32 4.18 6.52
C SER A 233 -14.12 4.80 5.81
N LEU A 234 -12.95 4.15 5.82
CA LEU A 234 -11.77 4.60 5.09
C LEU A 234 -11.99 4.56 3.57
N LYS A 235 -12.68 3.52 3.07
CA LYS A 235 -13.07 3.41 1.66
C LYS A 235 -13.96 4.56 1.22
N ARG A 236 -15.02 4.85 1.97
CA ARG A 236 -15.91 5.97 1.68
C ARG A 236 -15.17 7.30 1.72
N MET A 237 -14.31 7.51 2.72
CA MET A 237 -13.51 8.73 2.85
C MET A 237 -12.58 8.93 1.65
N LEU A 238 -11.85 7.88 1.23
CA LEU A 238 -10.93 7.98 0.09
C LEU A 238 -11.66 8.23 -1.24
N ASN A 239 -12.89 7.75 -1.38
CA ASN A 239 -13.80 8.07 -2.50
C ASN A 239 -14.41 9.49 -2.42
N GLY A 240 -13.89 10.37 -1.55
CA GLY A 240 -14.29 11.78 -1.47
C GLY A 240 -15.49 12.07 -0.58
N ASN A 241 -15.96 11.11 0.22
CA ASN A 241 -17.07 11.34 1.13
C ASN A 241 -16.60 11.94 2.45
N LYS A 242 -17.40 12.87 3.01
CA LYS A 242 -17.36 13.21 4.44
C LYS A 242 -17.98 12.08 5.23
N VAL A 243 -17.22 11.40 6.10
CA VAL A 243 -17.72 10.23 6.82
C VAL A 243 -17.86 10.57 8.31
N LYS A 244 -19.11 10.59 8.78
CA LYS A 244 -19.42 10.69 10.22
C LYS A 244 -19.11 9.35 10.89
N LEU A 245 -18.30 9.38 11.94
CA LEU A 245 -18.02 8.26 12.83
C LEU A 245 -18.63 8.55 14.19
N ASP A 246 -19.39 7.60 14.73
CA ASP A 246 -20.16 7.76 15.95
C ASP A 246 -20.13 6.45 16.74
N ASN A 247 -19.92 6.54 18.05
CA ASN A 247 -19.86 5.38 18.92
C ASN A 247 -20.88 5.42 20.08
N GLY A 248 -21.75 6.44 20.10
CA GLY A 248 -22.71 6.74 21.18
C GLY A 248 -22.25 7.87 22.11
N ASP A 249 -20.98 7.86 22.50
CA ASP A 249 -20.39 8.81 23.46
C ASP A 249 -19.62 9.94 22.77
N PHE A 250 -19.11 9.66 21.58
CA PHE A 250 -18.35 10.59 20.75
C PHE A 250 -18.80 10.47 19.29
N SER A 251 -18.90 11.64 18.64
CA SER A 251 -19.16 11.76 17.22
C SER A 251 -18.10 12.68 16.60
N GLY A 252 -17.48 12.23 15.51
CA GLY A 252 -16.53 13.02 14.72
C GLY A 252 -16.70 12.78 13.23
N VAL A 253 -15.97 13.54 12.41
CA VAL A 253 -15.99 13.41 10.95
C VAL A 253 -14.57 13.17 10.47
N ILE A 254 -14.40 12.25 9.52
CA ILE A 254 -13.16 12.05 8.76
C ILE A 254 -13.38 12.44 7.31
N GLU A 255 -12.41 13.16 6.74
CA GLU A 255 -12.45 13.67 5.37
C GLU A 255 -11.01 13.88 4.85
N LEU A 256 -10.83 13.71 3.53
CA LEU A 256 -9.65 14.18 2.81
C LEU A 256 -10.04 15.37 1.93
N LEU A 257 -9.58 16.56 2.30
CA LEU A 257 -10.04 17.85 1.78
C LEU A 257 -9.47 18.22 0.40
N SER A 258 -8.39 17.57 -0.03
CA SER A 258 -7.72 17.91 -1.29
C SER A 258 -7.25 16.68 -2.05
N PHE A 259 -7.01 16.86 -3.36
CA PHE A 259 -6.38 15.84 -4.19
C PHE A 259 -5.01 15.42 -3.64
N GLN A 260 -4.22 16.38 -3.15
CA GLN A 260 -2.95 16.08 -2.47
C GLN A 260 -3.17 15.18 -1.26
N GLN A 261 -4.14 15.46 -0.38
CA GLN A 261 -4.42 14.60 0.77
C GLN A 261 -4.86 13.18 0.36
N ARG A 262 -5.63 13.05 -0.73
CA ARG A 262 -5.98 11.74 -1.32
C ARG A 262 -4.75 10.98 -1.79
N LEU A 263 -3.83 11.64 -2.50
CA LEU A 263 -2.55 11.04 -2.90
C LEU A 263 -1.69 10.66 -1.69
N TYR A 264 -1.58 11.52 -0.68
CA TYR A 264 -0.87 11.19 0.56
C TYR A 264 -1.44 9.94 1.21
N PHE A 265 -2.77 9.81 1.26
CA PHE A 265 -3.41 8.63 1.81
C PHE A 265 -3.06 7.40 0.97
N LEU A 266 -3.29 7.44 -0.34
CA LEU A 266 -3.01 6.34 -1.26
C LEU A 266 -1.54 5.89 -1.21
N ILE A 267 -0.60 6.82 -1.16
CA ILE A 267 0.83 6.49 -1.19
C ILE A 267 1.35 6.10 0.19
N PHE A 268 1.13 6.88 1.25
CA PHE A 268 1.71 6.57 2.57
C PHE A 268 0.97 5.45 3.31
N THR A 269 -0.36 5.38 3.19
CA THR A 269 -1.17 4.43 3.99
C THR A 269 -1.41 3.11 3.27
N ILE A 270 -1.43 3.11 1.94
CA ILE A 270 -1.58 1.89 1.15
C ILE A 270 -0.22 1.49 0.60
N LEU A 271 0.29 2.18 -0.42
CA LEU A 271 1.41 1.68 -1.24
C LEU A 271 2.72 1.52 -0.45
N TYR A 272 3.15 2.56 0.27
CA TYR A 272 4.35 2.59 1.11
C TYR A 272 4.24 1.62 2.29
N SER A 273 3.04 1.46 2.84
CA SER A 273 2.77 0.52 3.93
C SER A 273 2.88 -0.93 3.46
N VAL A 274 2.39 -1.25 2.26
CA VAL A 274 2.61 -2.57 1.66
C VAL A 274 4.10 -2.81 1.43
N ARG A 275 4.83 -1.82 0.87
CA ARG A 275 6.27 -1.94 0.69
C ARG A 275 6.98 -2.21 2.00
N ASN A 276 6.77 -1.40 3.03
CA ASN A 276 7.50 -1.54 4.29
C ASN A 276 7.27 -2.91 4.92
N ASN A 277 6.03 -3.39 4.91
CA ASN A 277 5.72 -4.71 5.46
C ASN A 277 6.37 -5.83 4.66
N ASN A 278 6.40 -5.74 3.32
CA ASN A 278 7.04 -6.75 2.46
C ASN A 278 8.58 -6.69 2.55
N THR A 279 9.18 -5.50 2.45
CA THR A 279 10.64 -5.31 2.38
C THR A 279 11.34 -5.59 3.72
N HIS A 280 10.72 -5.23 4.85
CA HIS A 280 11.31 -5.51 6.17
C HIS A 280 11.04 -6.95 6.65
N GLY A 281 10.28 -7.76 5.91
CA GLY A 281 9.96 -9.13 6.31
C GLY A 281 9.05 -9.20 7.54
N ASN A 282 8.34 -8.12 7.87
CA ASN A 282 7.46 -8.04 9.04
C ASN A 282 6.18 -8.85 8.89
N VAL A 283 5.88 -9.32 7.68
CA VAL A 283 4.70 -10.13 7.37
C VAL A 283 5.10 -11.31 6.49
N ALA A 284 4.36 -12.42 6.62
CA ALA A 284 4.48 -13.54 5.71
C ALA A 284 4.20 -13.12 4.26
N SER A 285 4.86 -13.78 3.29
CA SER A 285 4.58 -13.56 1.87
C SER A 285 3.11 -13.82 1.58
N ARG A 286 2.46 -12.86 0.91
CA ARG A 286 1.00 -12.82 0.70
C ARG A 286 0.45 -14.05 -0.02
N MET A 287 1.22 -14.57 -0.97
CA MET A 287 0.83 -15.70 -1.81
C MET A 287 1.24 -17.06 -1.23
N ASN A 288 2.22 -17.07 -0.31
CA ASN A 288 2.75 -18.31 0.29
C ASN A 288 2.26 -18.55 1.72
N SER A 289 1.53 -17.60 2.32
CA SER A 289 0.98 -17.77 3.65
C SER A 289 -0.13 -18.82 3.71
N GLU A 290 -0.41 -19.34 4.89
CA GLU A 290 -1.56 -20.23 5.12
C GLU A 290 -2.91 -19.53 4.88
N TYR A 291 -2.95 -18.20 5.07
CA TYR A 291 -4.13 -17.34 4.87
C TYR A 291 -4.28 -16.80 3.44
N ALA A 292 -3.43 -17.23 2.50
CA ALA A 292 -3.53 -16.83 1.11
C ALA A 292 -4.86 -17.34 0.51
N ASN A 293 -5.63 -16.44 -0.10
CA ASN A 293 -6.89 -16.74 -0.78
C ASN A 293 -7.00 -15.90 -2.07
N LYS A 294 -8.05 -16.08 -2.86
CA LYS A 294 -8.26 -15.34 -4.11
C LYS A 294 -8.16 -13.82 -3.92
N GLU A 295 -8.78 -13.27 -2.87
CA GLU A 295 -8.69 -11.85 -2.55
C GLU A 295 -7.25 -11.39 -2.23
N SER A 296 -6.38 -12.28 -1.72
CA SER A 296 -4.95 -11.96 -1.53
C SER A 296 -4.27 -11.69 -2.87
N PHE A 297 -4.59 -12.48 -3.90
CA PHE A 297 -4.08 -12.27 -5.24
C PHE A 297 -4.63 -10.98 -5.83
N GLU A 298 -5.94 -10.77 -5.78
CA GLU A 298 -6.59 -9.54 -6.29
C GLU A 298 -6.03 -8.28 -5.62
N ALA A 299 -5.76 -8.33 -4.31
CA ALA A 299 -5.09 -7.24 -3.60
C ALA A 299 -3.63 -7.06 -4.03
N ALA A 300 -2.89 -8.14 -4.29
CA ALA A 300 -1.50 -8.05 -4.76
C ALA A 300 -1.41 -7.53 -6.20
N GLU A 301 -2.27 -8.00 -7.09
CA GLU A 301 -2.47 -7.50 -8.45
C GLU A 301 -2.77 -6.01 -8.42
N TYR A 302 -3.79 -5.59 -7.67
CA TYR A 302 -4.16 -4.18 -7.57
C TYR A 302 -3.01 -3.31 -7.04
N ILE A 303 -2.28 -3.77 -6.01
CA ILE A 303 -1.14 -3.02 -5.48
C ILE A 303 -0.02 -2.87 -6.52
N PHE A 304 0.23 -3.90 -7.32
CA PHE A 304 1.17 -3.80 -8.44
C PHE A 304 0.73 -2.72 -9.43
N LEU A 305 -0.54 -2.75 -9.85
CA LEU A 305 -1.10 -1.78 -10.80
C LEU A 305 -1.09 -0.35 -10.25
N LEU A 306 -1.45 -0.17 -8.98
CA LEU A 306 -1.37 1.11 -8.30
C LEU A 306 0.07 1.64 -8.25
N GLY A 307 1.04 0.76 -7.99
CA GLY A 307 2.46 1.10 -8.04
C GLY A 307 2.93 1.46 -9.45
N HIS A 308 2.40 0.78 -10.47
CA HIS A 308 2.74 0.99 -11.87
C HIS A 308 2.24 2.36 -12.34
N MET A 309 0.99 2.68 -12.02
CA MET A 309 0.42 4.00 -12.23
C MET A 309 1.21 5.09 -11.50
N PHE A 310 1.53 4.89 -10.22
CA PHE A 310 2.31 5.88 -9.47
C PHE A 310 3.71 6.09 -10.05
N LEU A 311 4.39 5.01 -10.47
CA LEU A 311 5.68 5.11 -11.18
C LEU A 311 5.54 5.94 -12.44
N SER A 312 4.52 5.68 -13.28
CA SER A 312 4.30 6.43 -14.51
C SER A 312 4.07 7.93 -14.24
N LEU A 313 3.33 8.29 -13.18
CA LEU A 313 3.16 9.69 -12.79
C LEU A 313 4.48 10.35 -12.35
N ILE A 314 5.34 9.63 -11.62
CA ILE A 314 6.66 10.14 -11.24
C ILE A 314 7.54 10.31 -12.48
N MET A 315 7.53 9.35 -13.40
CA MET A 315 8.31 9.40 -14.64
C MET A 315 7.84 10.55 -15.54
N TYR A 316 6.54 10.80 -15.62
CA TYR A 316 5.99 12.01 -16.24
C TYR A 316 6.55 13.28 -15.58
N ARG A 317 6.51 13.39 -14.24
CA ARG A 317 7.09 14.55 -13.54
C ARG A 317 8.59 14.70 -13.74
N ASN A 318 9.31 13.61 -13.96
CA ASN A 318 10.74 13.63 -14.29
C ASN A 318 11.03 14.11 -15.71
N GLY A 319 10.01 14.20 -16.57
CA GLY A 319 10.14 14.44 -18.01
C GLY A 319 10.45 13.17 -18.82
N ASP A 320 10.41 11.99 -18.18
CA ASP A 320 10.69 10.71 -18.83
C ASP A 320 9.49 10.21 -19.65
N LEU A 321 8.27 10.63 -19.31
CA LEU A 321 7.03 10.31 -20.04
C LEU A 321 6.30 11.57 -20.46
N LEU A 322 5.54 11.48 -21.55
CA LEU A 322 4.53 12.46 -21.94
C LEU A 322 3.23 12.29 -21.13
N PRO A 323 2.40 13.33 -21.01
CA PRO A 323 1.04 13.18 -20.49
C PRO A 323 0.26 12.08 -21.23
N SER A 324 0.36 12.01 -22.55
CA SER A 324 -0.32 11.00 -23.38
C SER A 324 0.14 9.57 -23.11
N ASP A 325 1.38 9.37 -22.64
CA ASP A 325 1.91 8.04 -22.31
C ASP A 325 1.20 7.47 -21.08
N LEU A 326 0.58 8.32 -20.24
CA LEU A 326 -0.16 7.88 -19.06
C LEU A 326 -1.46 7.15 -19.40
N LYS A 327 -1.91 7.17 -20.67
CA LYS A 327 -3.16 6.51 -21.11
C LYS A 327 -3.15 5.00 -20.88
N LEU A 328 -1.97 4.38 -20.92
CA LEU A 328 -1.76 2.96 -20.62
C LEU A 328 -2.38 2.56 -19.27
N ASN A 329 -2.48 3.49 -18.33
CA ASN A 329 -2.99 3.20 -17.00
C ASN A 329 -4.50 2.97 -16.98
N PHE A 330 -5.25 3.51 -17.93
CA PHE A 330 -6.68 3.24 -18.11
C PHE A 330 -6.91 1.85 -18.70
N GLU A 331 -6.04 1.39 -19.59
CA GLU A 331 -6.08 0.04 -20.16
C GLU A 331 -5.78 -1.04 -19.11
N ASN A 332 -4.97 -0.69 -18.10
CA ASN A 332 -4.52 -1.58 -17.05
C ASN A 332 -5.51 -1.71 -15.86
N ILE A 333 -6.47 -0.76 -15.69
CA ILE A 333 -7.28 -0.62 -14.46
C ILE A 333 -8.70 -1.19 -14.47
#